data_AF-A0A939QTH9-F1
#
_entry.id   AF-A0A939QTH9-F1
#
_cell.length_a   1.000
_cell.length_b   1.000
_cell.length_c   1.000
_cell.angle_alpha   90.00
_cell.angle_beta   90.00
_cell.angle_gamma   90.00
#
_symmetry.space_group_name_H-M   'P 1'
#
loop_
_entity.id
_entity.type
_entity.pdbx_description
1 polymer ?
#
loop_
_entity_poly.entity_id
_entity_poly.type
_entity_poly.pdbx_seq_one_letter_code
_entity_poly.pdbx_strand_id
1 'polypeptide(L)'
;MAETSDIEWTDATVNLWWGCTKVSPGCDNCYAETLNAFRGTGQWGPGAPRRPIKGAVALMRKLHNSAAAFHELHGRPRRIFFQSMSDLFDNEVDPSWHNAGFAGIEVLSTQRVQMLTKRLGNVERMVPEHWLRAWPSHVGLMISVCTQKEWNRDVPKLKLLKKRLGLPWIGVSMEPMLEPIRTGDEIEGVDWIIVGGESGRNARPLHPRWVQAVRAECIRAGTAFFFKQWGTWLPDGEGTLELLAVLKANKVKRIELHADPNPFVPVRFDTRTMFRTGKTGSGALLHGVHHREFPKELCA
;
A
#
# COMPACT_ATOMS: atom_id res chain seq x y z
N MET A 1 10.11 -1.66 11.29
CA MET A 1 11.02 -2.31 10.32
C MET A 1 11.30 -3.71 10.81
N ALA A 2 11.44 -4.67 9.91
CA ALA A 2 11.59 -6.08 10.27
C ALA A 2 12.25 -6.88 9.13
N GLU A 3 13.03 -7.90 9.48
CA GLU A 3 13.57 -8.90 8.55
C GLU A 3 12.47 -9.81 7.99
N THR A 4 11.47 -10.09 8.82
CA THR A 4 10.21 -10.76 8.45
C THR A 4 9.08 -9.79 8.70
N SER A 5 8.38 -9.39 7.64
CA SER A 5 7.35 -8.36 7.67
C SER A 5 5.97 -8.94 8.00
N ASP A 6 5.20 -8.22 8.81
CA ASP A 6 3.76 -8.50 9.02
C ASP A 6 2.88 -7.91 7.91
N ILE A 7 3.49 -7.27 6.90
CA ILE A 7 2.78 -6.71 5.74
C ILE A 7 2.70 -7.80 4.68
N GLU A 8 1.48 -8.22 4.36
CA GLU A 8 1.16 -9.48 3.68
C GLU A 8 1.68 -9.58 2.24
N TRP A 9 2.08 -8.46 1.65
CA TRP A 9 2.54 -8.35 0.26
C TRP A 9 4.06 -8.12 0.14
N THR A 10 4.81 -8.20 1.24
CA THR A 10 6.27 -8.04 1.27
C THR A 10 6.90 -9.01 2.27
N ASP A 11 8.17 -9.37 2.11
CA ASP A 11 8.85 -10.29 3.02
C ASP A 11 9.62 -9.54 4.12
N ALA A 12 10.18 -8.37 3.80
CA ALA A 12 10.92 -7.53 4.74
C ALA A 12 10.51 -6.06 4.60
N THR A 13 10.65 -5.31 5.68
CA THR A 13 10.33 -3.87 5.70
C THR A 13 11.50 -3.07 6.26
N VAL A 14 12.01 -2.12 5.49
CA VAL A 14 13.08 -1.18 5.88
C VAL A 14 12.49 0.21 6.11
N ASN A 15 12.87 0.87 7.21
CA ASN A 15 12.53 2.28 7.45
C ASN A 15 13.81 3.04 7.72
N LEU A 16 14.05 4.13 6.99
CA LEU A 16 15.22 5.00 7.20
C LEU A 16 14.92 6.06 8.26
N TRP A 17 13.67 6.50 8.34
CA TRP A 17 13.16 7.41 9.37
C TRP A 17 11.68 7.16 9.63
N TRP A 18 11.19 7.69 10.74
CA TRP A 18 9.78 7.80 11.06
C TRP A 18 9.34 9.26 11.00
N GLY A 19 8.10 9.50 10.60
CA GLY A 19 7.54 10.85 10.42
C GLY A 19 7.30 11.16 8.95
N CYS A 20 6.21 11.89 8.67
CA CYS A 20 5.77 12.21 7.31
C CYS A 20 4.86 13.46 7.30
N THR A 21 4.86 14.22 6.20
CA THR A 21 3.86 15.28 5.96
C THR A 21 2.53 14.67 5.49
N LYS A 22 1.39 15.16 6.00
CA LYS A 22 0.06 14.73 5.52
C LYS A 22 -0.27 15.40 4.19
N VAL A 23 -0.64 14.63 3.16
CA VAL A 23 -0.87 15.14 1.79
C VAL A 23 -2.12 14.56 1.09
N SER A 24 -2.88 13.72 1.78
CA SER A 24 -4.00 12.95 1.22
C SER A 24 -5.10 12.74 2.27
N PRO A 25 -6.37 12.58 1.88
CA PRO A 25 -7.43 12.18 2.80
C PRO A 25 -7.15 10.85 3.52
N GLY A 26 -6.35 9.96 2.93
CA GLY A 26 -5.89 8.74 3.61
C GLY A 26 -4.95 8.98 4.79
N CYS A 27 -4.42 10.20 4.94
CA CYS A 27 -3.54 10.57 6.04
C CYS A 27 -4.29 10.90 7.34
N ASP A 28 -5.60 11.13 7.29
CA ASP A 28 -6.40 11.60 8.45
C ASP A 28 -6.39 10.60 9.61
N ASN A 29 -6.35 9.30 9.32
CA ASN A 29 -6.32 8.22 10.29
C ASN A 29 -5.08 7.31 10.12
N CYS A 30 -3.94 7.91 9.79
CA CYS A 30 -2.72 7.17 9.50
C CYS A 30 -2.26 6.29 10.67
N TYR A 31 -2.04 4.98 10.42
CA TYR A 31 -1.54 4.08 11.48
C TYR A 31 -0.13 4.45 11.93
N ALA A 32 0.71 4.98 11.02
CA ALA A 32 2.08 5.33 11.35
C ALA A 32 2.15 6.54 12.29
N GLU A 33 1.21 7.49 12.17
CA GLU A 33 1.05 8.59 13.12
C GLU A 33 0.69 8.09 14.51
N THR A 34 -0.26 7.14 14.58
CA THR A 34 -0.64 6.50 15.85
C THR A 34 0.57 5.85 16.51
N LEU A 35 1.36 5.07 15.77
CA LEU A 35 2.56 4.43 16.29
C LEU A 35 3.67 5.45 16.66
N ASN A 36 3.80 6.54 15.90
CA ASN A 36 4.75 7.60 16.20
C ASN A 36 4.41 8.34 17.50
N ALA A 37 3.12 8.46 17.84
CA ALA A 37 2.69 9.04 19.11
C ALA A 37 3.22 8.24 20.32
N PHE A 38 3.29 6.91 20.21
CA PHE A 38 3.71 6.04 21.31
C PHE A 38 5.20 5.70 21.31
N ARG A 39 5.79 5.53 20.12
CA ARG A 39 7.13 4.97 19.96
C ARG A 39 8.10 5.93 19.27
N GLY A 40 7.62 7.08 18.77
CA GLY A 40 8.34 8.01 17.92
C GLY A 40 8.60 9.37 18.60
N THR A 41 8.37 10.45 17.86
CA THR A 41 8.59 11.83 18.35
C THR A 41 7.39 12.42 19.09
N GLY A 42 6.23 11.77 19.04
CA GLY A 42 4.98 12.34 19.53
C GLY A 42 4.35 13.38 18.59
N GLN A 43 5.07 13.80 17.53
CA GLN A 43 4.65 14.87 16.61
C GLN A 43 4.60 14.34 15.17
N TRP A 44 3.56 14.71 14.41
CA TRP A 44 3.35 14.21 13.05
C TRP A 44 2.72 15.27 12.14
N GLY A 45 3.08 15.26 10.86
CA GLY A 45 2.55 16.18 9.86
C GLY A 45 3.55 17.29 9.46
N PRO A 46 3.06 18.33 8.77
CA PRO A 46 3.89 19.44 8.33
C PRO A 46 4.62 20.12 9.50
N GLY A 47 5.91 20.36 9.35
CA GLY A 47 6.78 21.00 10.35
C GLY A 47 7.22 20.09 11.50
N ALA A 48 6.68 18.86 11.62
CA ALA A 48 7.04 17.96 12.70
C ALA A 48 8.46 17.37 12.52
N PRO A 49 9.23 17.12 13.57
CA PRO A 49 10.55 16.49 13.42
C PRO A 49 10.43 15.06 12.90
N ARG A 50 11.31 14.68 11.96
CA ARG A 50 11.49 13.29 11.53
C ARG A 50 12.55 12.63 12.41
N ARG A 51 12.33 11.37 12.75
CA ARG A 51 13.24 10.58 13.57
C ARG A 51 14.03 9.61 12.71
N PRO A 52 15.37 9.71 12.64
CA PRO A 52 16.19 8.76 11.88
C PRO A 52 16.22 7.38 12.57
N ILE A 53 16.32 6.33 11.76
CA ILE A 53 16.44 4.94 12.21
C ILE A 53 17.86 4.44 11.95
N LYS A 54 18.66 4.40 13.02
CA LYS A 54 20.10 4.05 12.96
C LYS A 54 20.39 2.66 12.35
N GLY A 55 19.49 1.70 12.52
CA GLY A 55 19.68 0.31 12.07
C GLY A 55 19.37 0.04 10.60
N ALA A 56 18.92 1.03 9.84
CA ALA A 56 18.40 0.78 8.49
C ALA A 56 19.46 0.26 7.51
N VAL A 57 20.64 0.89 7.49
CA VAL A 57 21.76 0.47 6.63
C VAL A 57 22.27 -0.91 7.03
N ALA A 58 22.39 -1.19 8.33
CA ALA A 58 22.79 -2.50 8.82
C ALA A 58 21.80 -3.59 8.41
N LEU A 59 20.49 -3.30 8.49
CA LEU A 59 19.45 -4.23 8.03
C LEU A 59 19.56 -4.49 6.53
N MET A 60 19.72 -3.46 5.68
CA MET A 60 19.88 -3.65 4.24
C MET A 60 21.08 -4.55 3.90
N ARG A 61 22.22 -4.37 4.57
CA ARG A 61 23.38 -5.26 4.42
C ARG A 61 23.06 -6.70 4.85
N LYS A 62 22.36 -6.88 5.96
CA LYS A 62 21.95 -8.23 6.42
C LYS A 62 20.99 -8.90 5.43
N LEU A 63 20.05 -8.14 4.86
CA LEU A 63 19.12 -8.63 3.84
C LEU A 63 19.87 -9.02 2.56
N HIS A 64 20.86 -8.22 2.13
CA HIS A 64 21.75 -8.56 1.02
C HIS A 64 22.57 -9.83 1.29
N ASN A 65 23.24 -9.92 2.45
CA ASN A 65 24.08 -11.06 2.79
C ASN A 65 23.29 -12.38 2.90
N SER A 66 22.00 -12.32 3.25
CA SER A 66 21.10 -13.47 3.33
C SER A 66 20.28 -13.72 2.05
N ALA A 67 20.58 -13.01 0.96
CA ALA A 67 19.86 -13.10 -0.31
C ALA A 67 19.82 -14.53 -0.88
N ALA A 68 20.99 -15.18 -0.95
CA ALA A 68 21.12 -16.52 -1.53
C ALA A 68 20.34 -17.56 -0.72
N ALA A 69 20.50 -17.55 0.61
CA ALA A 69 19.76 -18.45 1.50
C ALA A 69 18.24 -18.24 1.43
N PHE A 70 17.77 -16.99 1.30
CA PHE A 70 16.35 -16.73 1.09
C PHE A 70 15.86 -17.28 -0.25
N HIS A 71 16.62 -17.07 -1.32
CA HIS A 71 16.26 -17.58 -2.65
C HIS A 71 16.21 -19.11 -2.67
N GLU A 72 17.17 -19.79 -2.04
CA GLU A 72 17.20 -21.25 -1.91
C GLU A 72 15.94 -21.79 -1.20
N LEU A 73 15.50 -21.11 -0.13
CA LEU A 73 14.32 -21.52 0.64
C LEU A 73 12.99 -21.23 -0.07
N HIS A 74 12.90 -20.13 -0.80
CA HIS A 74 11.62 -19.62 -1.32
C HIS A 74 11.46 -19.72 -2.85
N GLY A 75 12.53 -20.07 -3.58
CA GLY A 75 12.53 -20.15 -5.04
C GLY A 75 12.35 -18.82 -5.77
N ARG A 76 12.50 -17.69 -5.05
CA ARG A 76 12.37 -16.33 -5.59
C ARG A 76 13.18 -15.31 -4.77
N PRO A 77 13.51 -14.14 -5.33
CA PRO A 77 14.07 -13.03 -4.57
C PRO A 77 13.15 -12.54 -3.44
N ARG A 78 13.75 -11.95 -2.40
CA ARG A 78 12.99 -11.31 -1.30
C ARG A 78 12.38 -10.01 -1.79
N ARG A 79 11.12 -9.77 -1.42
CA ARG A 79 10.42 -8.50 -1.59
C ARG A 79 10.70 -7.62 -0.38
N ILE A 80 11.17 -6.42 -0.61
CA ILE A 80 11.59 -5.49 0.45
C ILE A 80 10.84 -4.18 0.28
N PHE A 81 9.92 -3.91 1.21
CA PHE A 81 9.17 -2.68 1.26
C PHE A 81 9.93 -1.58 2.02
N PHE A 82 10.01 -0.39 1.41
CA PHE A 82 10.63 0.77 2.01
C PHE A 82 9.60 1.76 2.58
N GLN A 83 9.91 2.25 3.79
CA GLN A 83 9.20 3.34 4.48
C GLN A 83 7.75 3.02 4.84
N SER A 84 7.53 1.93 5.57
CA SER A 84 6.23 1.65 6.18
C SER A 84 5.82 2.66 7.29
N MET A 85 6.71 3.53 7.74
CA MET A 85 6.49 4.48 8.85
C MET A 85 6.74 5.93 8.42
N SER A 86 6.89 6.17 7.13
CA SER A 86 7.17 7.47 6.52
C SER A 86 6.88 7.42 5.02
N ASP A 87 7.39 8.36 4.23
CA ASP A 87 7.34 8.34 2.76
C ASP A 87 8.74 8.72 2.27
N LEU A 88 9.33 7.91 1.38
CA LEU A 88 10.71 8.10 0.90
C LEU A 88 10.89 9.44 0.18
N PHE A 89 9.81 10.04 -0.32
CA PHE A 89 9.86 11.28 -1.11
C PHE A 89 9.32 12.48 -0.32
N ASP A 90 9.41 12.45 1.01
CA ASP A 90 8.98 13.54 1.88
C ASP A 90 9.96 14.74 1.81
N ASN A 91 9.42 15.96 1.68
CA ASN A 91 10.23 17.17 1.46
C ASN A 91 10.98 17.64 2.71
N GLU A 92 10.53 17.23 3.90
CA GLU A 92 11.00 17.74 5.18
C GLU A 92 12.02 16.79 5.84
N VAL A 93 12.77 16.07 5.01
CA VAL A 93 13.80 15.11 5.44
C VAL A 93 15.16 15.62 5.00
N ASP A 94 16.16 15.47 5.87
CA ASP A 94 17.54 15.80 5.56
C ASP A 94 18.00 15.05 4.28
N PRO A 95 18.50 15.77 3.25
CA PRO A 95 18.98 15.16 2.01
C PRO A 95 20.04 14.07 2.22
N SER A 96 20.84 14.15 3.28
CA SER A 96 21.84 13.12 3.60
C SER A 96 21.20 11.76 3.91
N TRP A 97 19.98 11.73 4.45
CA TRP A 97 19.26 10.49 4.74
C TRP A 97 18.70 9.85 3.47
N HIS A 98 18.25 10.67 2.52
CA HIS A 98 17.88 10.20 1.18
C HIS A 98 19.08 9.55 0.50
N ASN A 99 20.24 10.22 0.49
CA ASN A 99 21.47 9.69 -0.12
C ASN A 99 21.88 8.34 0.49
N ALA A 100 21.89 8.24 1.82
CA ALA A 100 22.17 6.98 2.51
C ALA A 100 21.12 5.89 2.19
N GLY A 101 19.86 6.29 2.04
CA GLY A 101 18.76 5.41 1.65
C GLY A 101 18.95 4.82 0.25
N PHE A 102 19.13 5.68 -0.76
CA PHE A 102 19.30 5.24 -2.14
C PHE A 102 20.57 4.41 -2.33
N ALA A 103 21.69 4.78 -1.72
CA ALA A 103 22.90 3.96 -1.73
C ALA A 103 22.65 2.56 -1.13
N GLY A 104 21.84 2.47 -0.06
CA GLY A 104 21.44 1.19 0.51
C GLY A 104 20.52 0.37 -0.39
N ILE A 105 19.61 1.02 -1.12
CA ILE A 105 18.71 0.37 -2.10
C ILE A 105 19.51 -0.22 -3.27
N GLU A 106 20.56 0.45 -3.73
CA GLU A 106 21.43 -0.04 -4.81
C GLU A 106 22.14 -1.34 -4.45
N VAL A 107 22.53 -1.52 -3.17
CA VAL A 107 23.13 -2.76 -2.67
C VAL A 107 22.15 -3.95 -2.74
N LEU A 108 20.83 -3.71 -2.75
CA LEU A 108 19.81 -4.77 -2.77
C LEU A 108 19.51 -5.29 -4.19
N SER A 109 20.47 -5.23 -5.11
CA SER A 109 20.30 -5.53 -6.55
C SER A 109 19.78 -6.94 -6.89
N THR A 110 19.98 -7.91 -6.00
CA THR A 110 19.47 -9.29 -6.18
C THR A 110 18.06 -9.49 -5.60
N GLN A 111 17.49 -8.49 -4.94
CA GLN A 111 16.18 -8.54 -4.28
C GLN A 111 15.13 -7.82 -5.12
N ARG A 112 13.91 -7.64 -4.61
CA ARG A 112 12.87 -6.83 -5.23
C ARG A 112 12.44 -5.71 -4.30
N VAL A 113 12.87 -4.50 -4.63
CA VAL A 113 12.58 -3.31 -3.83
C VAL A 113 11.24 -2.74 -4.24
N GLN A 114 10.40 -2.47 -3.25
CA GLN A 114 9.08 -1.87 -3.40
C GLN A 114 9.11 -0.48 -2.75
N MET A 115 9.02 0.57 -3.56
CA MET A 115 8.82 1.95 -3.08
C MET A 115 7.34 2.30 -3.18
N LEU A 116 6.76 2.90 -2.14
CA LEU A 116 5.38 3.40 -2.15
C LEU A 116 5.36 4.86 -1.73
N THR A 117 4.64 5.71 -2.47
CA THR A 117 4.57 7.14 -2.15
C THR A 117 3.21 7.75 -2.45
N LYS A 118 2.89 8.86 -1.78
CA LYS A 118 1.80 9.77 -2.18
C LYS A 118 2.31 11.03 -2.89
N ARG A 119 3.62 11.11 -3.14
CA ARG A 119 4.31 12.31 -3.65
C ARG A 119 5.00 12.00 -4.97
N LEU A 120 4.27 11.42 -5.91
CA LEU A 120 4.81 11.03 -7.22
C LEU A 120 5.58 12.17 -7.91
N GLY A 121 5.11 13.41 -7.77
CA GLY A 121 5.77 14.60 -8.35
C GLY A 121 7.17 14.89 -7.80
N ASN A 122 7.56 14.29 -6.67
CA ASN A 122 8.89 14.45 -6.10
C ASN A 122 9.90 13.41 -6.60
N VAL A 123 9.45 12.31 -7.21
CA VAL A 123 10.30 11.15 -7.52
C VAL A 123 11.51 11.56 -8.34
N GLU A 124 11.29 12.22 -9.49
CA GLU A 124 12.39 12.59 -10.40
C GLU A 124 13.40 13.56 -9.78
N ARG A 125 12.94 14.42 -8.87
CA ARG A 125 13.78 15.42 -8.20
C ARG A 125 14.65 14.81 -7.10
N MET A 126 14.19 13.70 -6.50
CA MET A 126 14.78 13.15 -5.29
C MET A 126 15.57 11.86 -5.51
N VAL A 127 15.29 11.11 -6.58
CA VAL A 127 16.13 9.95 -6.93
C VAL A 127 17.53 10.41 -7.35
N PRO A 128 18.57 9.57 -7.20
CA PRO A 128 19.89 9.87 -7.72
C PRO A 128 19.86 10.15 -9.22
N GLU A 129 20.67 11.10 -9.68
CA GLU A 129 20.65 11.56 -11.08
C GLU A 129 20.88 10.41 -12.08
N HIS A 130 21.71 9.42 -11.75
CA HIS A 130 21.95 8.27 -12.62
C HIS A 130 20.73 7.36 -12.78
N TRP A 131 19.77 7.36 -11.85
CA TRP A 131 18.52 6.62 -12.00
C TRP A 131 17.60 7.22 -13.05
N LEU A 132 17.74 8.53 -13.35
CA LEU A 132 16.98 9.19 -14.41
C LEU A 132 17.44 8.74 -15.81
N ARG A 133 18.66 8.20 -15.90
CA ARG A 133 19.23 7.65 -17.15
C ARG A 133 19.09 6.12 -17.22
N ALA A 134 19.21 5.46 -16.09
CA ALA A 134 19.11 4.00 -15.97
C ALA A 134 18.44 3.64 -14.65
N TRP A 135 17.11 3.48 -14.67
CA TRP A 135 16.37 3.07 -13.48
C TRP A 135 16.80 1.65 -13.06
N PRO A 136 17.06 1.39 -11.77
CA PRO A 136 17.50 0.06 -11.34
C PRO A 136 16.42 -1.00 -11.60
N SER A 137 16.81 -2.09 -12.27
CA SER A 137 15.90 -3.15 -12.70
C SER A 137 15.24 -3.90 -11.54
N HIS A 138 15.78 -3.81 -10.33
CA HIS A 138 15.26 -4.45 -9.12
C HIS A 138 14.31 -3.56 -8.31
N VAL A 139 14.10 -2.30 -8.72
CA VAL A 139 13.31 -1.31 -7.98
C VAL A 139 12.00 -1.02 -8.70
N GLY A 140 10.87 -1.38 -8.07
CA GLY A 140 9.56 -0.94 -8.53
C GLY A 140 9.03 0.28 -7.77
N LEU A 141 8.11 0.99 -8.42
CA LEU A 141 7.49 2.19 -7.87
C LEU A 141 5.98 2.02 -7.79
N MET A 142 5.45 2.32 -6.62
CA MET A 142 4.03 2.32 -6.35
C MET A 142 3.58 3.69 -5.86
N ILE A 143 2.32 4.00 -6.14
CA ILE A 143 1.64 5.13 -5.54
C ILE A 143 0.48 4.68 -4.66
N SER A 144 0.17 5.44 -3.61
CA SER A 144 -1.12 5.27 -2.93
C SER A 144 -2.14 6.25 -3.46
N VAL A 145 -3.35 5.76 -3.75
CA VAL A 145 -4.51 6.59 -4.10
C VAL A 145 -5.68 6.18 -3.21
N CYS A 146 -6.33 7.12 -2.55
CA CYS A 146 -7.44 6.85 -1.64
C CYS A 146 -8.79 7.26 -2.26
N THR A 147 -8.74 8.02 -3.35
CA THR A 147 -9.89 8.66 -4.02
C THR A 147 -9.77 8.60 -5.55
N GLN A 148 -10.90 8.71 -6.26
CA GLN A 148 -10.96 8.85 -7.71
C GLN A 148 -10.17 10.07 -8.19
N LYS A 149 -10.22 11.17 -7.42
CA LYS A 149 -9.45 12.38 -7.73
C LYS A 149 -7.94 12.10 -7.76
N GLU A 150 -7.44 11.32 -6.80
CA GLU A 150 -6.02 10.92 -6.75
C GLU A 150 -5.68 9.92 -7.87
N TRP A 151 -6.57 8.97 -8.17
CA TRP A 151 -6.42 8.06 -9.32
C TRP A 151 -6.23 8.85 -10.63
N ASN A 152 -7.17 9.73 -10.95
CA ASN A 152 -7.15 10.55 -12.16
C ASN A 152 -5.90 11.45 -12.23
N ARG A 153 -5.44 11.94 -11.08
CA ARG A 153 -4.28 12.83 -10.99
C ARG A 153 -2.95 12.11 -11.20
N ASP A 154 -2.78 10.92 -10.63
CA ASP A 154 -1.45 10.31 -10.43
C ASP A 154 -1.19 9.07 -11.28
N VAL A 155 -2.20 8.27 -11.61
CA VAL A 155 -2.00 7.05 -12.42
C VAL A 155 -1.47 7.37 -13.83
N PRO A 156 -2.00 8.38 -14.56
CA PRO A 156 -1.44 8.76 -15.86
C PRO A 156 0.03 9.18 -15.78
N LYS A 157 0.40 9.90 -14.70
CA LYS A 157 1.79 10.34 -14.46
C LYS A 157 2.71 9.17 -14.14
N LEU A 158 2.23 8.19 -13.37
CA LEU A 158 3.01 6.99 -13.02
C LEU A 158 3.29 6.16 -14.28
N LYS A 159 2.30 6.00 -15.16
CA LYS A 159 2.47 5.33 -16.46
C LYS A 159 3.47 6.04 -17.36
N LEU A 160 3.39 7.37 -17.44
CA LEU A 160 4.37 8.17 -18.17
C LEU A 160 5.77 8.00 -17.59
N LEU A 161 5.90 7.99 -16.27
CA LEU A 161 7.17 7.79 -15.58
C LEU A 161 7.76 6.41 -15.88
N LYS A 162 6.94 5.35 -15.80
CA LYS A 162 7.32 3.98 -16.18
C LYS A 162 7.93 3.94 -17.57
N LYS A 163 7.22 4.51 -18.56
CA LYS A 163 7.68 4.53 -19.95
C LYS A 163 8.97 5.33 -20.11
N ARG A 164 9.07 6.50 -19.50
CA ARG A 164 10.19 7.43 -19.72
C ARG A 164 11.48 6.98 -19.03
N LEU A 165 11.39 6.40 -17.83
CA LEU A 165 12.54 5.98 -17.04
C LEU A 165 12.82 4.47 -17.13
N GLY A 166 11.95 3.69 -17.79
CA GLY A 166 12.13 2.25 -17.93
C GLY A 166 11.93 1.49 -16.62
N LEU A 167 10.94 1.86 -15.82
CA LEU A 167 10.67 1.16 -14.56
C LEU A 167 10.25 -0.29 -14.86
N PRO A 168 10.80 -1.28 -14.12
CA PRO A 168 10.52 -2.69 -14.36
C PRO A 168 9.04 -3.02 -14.13
N TRP A 169 8.43 -2.40 -13.11
CA TRP A 169 7.00 -2.52 -12.81
C TRP A 169 6.53 -1.32 -11.99
N ILE A 170 5.22 -1.05 -12.06
CA ILE A 170 4.51 -0.04 -11.27
C ILE A 170 3.28 -0.64 -10.59
N GLY A 171 2.89 -0.06 -9.47
CA GLY A 171 1.68 -0.46 -8.77
C GLY A 171 0.88 0.68 -8.15
N VAL A 172 -0.37 0.39 -7.81
CA VAL A 172 -1.28 1.32 -7.15
C VAL A 172 -1.84 0.66 -5.89
N SER A 173 -1.59 1.27 -4.73
CA SER A 173 -2.18 0.87 -3.45
C SER A 173 -3.39 1.74 -3.14
N MET A 174 -4.57 1.16 -3.26
CA MET A 174 -5.85 1.73 -2.85
C MET A 174 -6.08 1.46 -1.36
N GLU A 175 -5.23 2.03 -0.52
CA GLU A 175 -5.20 1.75 0.92
C GLU A 175 -4.99 3.01 1.78
N PRO A 176 -6.01 3.44 2.54
CA PRO A 176 -7.39 2.95 2.46
C PRO A 176 -8.09 3.40 1.17
N MET A 177 -8.93 2.55 0.59
CA MET A 177 -9.88 2.96 -0.45
C MET A 177 -11.08 3.64 0.21
N LEU A 178 -11.24 4.95 0.03
CA LEU A 178 -12.21 5.77 0.77
C LEU A 178 -13.51 6.04 0.02
N GLU A 179 -13.51 5.83 -1.30
CA GLU A 179 -14.64 6.04 -2.20
C GLU A 179 -14.51 5.07 -3.39
N PRO A 180 -15.53 4.86 -4.23
CA PRO A 180 -15.36 4.06 -5.44
C PRO A 180 -14.29 4.68 -6.35
N ILE A 181 -13.36 3.84 -6.82
CA ILE A 181 -12.38 4.20 -7.84
C ILE A 181 -12.70 3.35 -9.06
N ARG A 182 -13.10 4.02 -10.13
CA ARG A 182 -13.22 3.47 -11.48
C ARG A 182 -11.87 3.58 -12.12
N THR A 183 -11.29 2.44 -12.45
CA THR A 183 -9.97 2.43 -13.05
C THR A 183 -10.00 2.68 -14.55
N GLY A 184 -11.15 2.42 -15.20
CA GLY A 184 -11.35 2.73 -16.63
C GLY A 184 -10.37 1.96 -17.51
N ASP A 185 -9.94 2.57 -18.60
CA ASP A 185 -8.85 2.03 -19.45
C ASP A 185 -7.48 2.48 -18.92
N GLU A 186 -7.46 3.41 -17.97
CA GLU A 186 -6.25 3.90 -17.32
C GLU A 186 -5.51 2.80 -16.54
N ILE A 187 -6.21 1.74 -16.13
CA ILE A 187 -5.62 0.53 -15.53
C ILE A 187 -4.61 -0.17 -16.44
N GLU A 188 -4.76 -0.07 -17.76
CA GLU A 188 -3.88 -0.77 -18.69
C GLU A 188 -2.42 -0.31 -18.51
N GLY A 189 -1.49 -1.25 -18.38
CA GLY A 189 -0.08 -0.95 -18.12
C GLY A 189 0.28 -0.67 -16.65
N VAL A 190 -0.69 -0.72 -15.73
CA VAL A 190 -0.45 -0.89 -14.29
C VAL A 190 -0.28 -2.38 -14.00
N ASP A 191 0.83 -2.76 -13.35
CA ASP A 191 1.17 -4.17 -13.15
C ASP A 191 0.54 -4.76 -11.88
N TRP A 192 0.25 -3.89 -10.90
CA TRP A 192 -0.28 -4.32 -9.60
C TRP A 192 -1.30 -3.35 -9.03
N ILE A 193 -2.42 -3.86 -8.54
CA ILE A 193 -3.35 -3.12 -7.68
C ILE A 193 -3.50 -3.84 -6.35
N ILE A 194 -3.29 -3.08 -5.26
CA ILE A 194 -3.60 -3.52 -3.90
C ILE A 194 -4.82 -2.76 -3.39
N VAL A 195 -5.81 -3.46 -2.86
CA VAL A 195 -7.00 -2.84 -2.25
C VAL A 195 -7.09 -3.23 -0.78
N GLY A 196 -7.40 -2.27 0.09
CA GLY A 196 -7.58 -2.52 1.51
C GLY A 196 -8.35 -1.43 2.24
N GLY A 197 -9.02 -1.83 3.33
CA GLY A 197 -9.78 -0.93 4.19
C GLY A 197 -8.94 -0.25 5.26
N GLU A 198 -9.48 0.84 5.81
CA GLU A 198 -8.83 1.61 6.87
C GLU A 198 -8.84 0.86 8.20
N SER A 199 -7.75 0.96 8.97
CA SER A 199 -7.61 0.34 10.29
C SER A 199 -7.53 1.40 11.39
N GLY A 200 -7.79 1.01 12.63
CA GLY A 200 -7.67 1.89 13.81
C GLY A 200 -9.00 2.40 14.35
N ARG A 201 -8.92 3.29 15.35
CA ARG A 201 -10.06 3.73 16.17
C ARG A 201 -11.15 4.40 15.32
N ASN A 202 -10.73 5.31 14.44
CA ASN A 202 -11.58 6.17 13.63
C ASN A 202 -11.72 5.69 12.18
N ALA A 203 -11.42 4.41 11.94
CA ALA A 203 -11.40 3.84 10.60
C ALA A 203 -12.73 4.06 9.86
N ARG A 204 -12.63 4.49 8.61
CA ARG A 204 -13.72 4.56 7.65
C ARG A 204 -13.93 3.18 7.00
N PRO A 205 -15.19 2.74 6.82
CA PRO A 205 -15.49 1.44 6.22
C PRO A 205 -15.21 1.41 4.71
N LEU A 206 -14.84 0.23 4.20
CA LEU A 206 -14.65 -0.04 2.77
C LEU A 206 -15.87 -0.80 2.23
N HIS A 207 -16.52 -0.28 1.19
CA HIS A 207 -17.66 -0.96 0.58
C HIS A 207 -17.22 -2.21 -0.22
N PRO A 208 -17.81 -3.40 -0.02
CA PRO A 208 -17.39 -4.63 -0.69
C PRO A 208 -17.53 -4.57 -2.21
N ARG A 209 -18.57 -3.90 -2.73
CA ARG A 209 -18.77 -3.73 -4.18
C ARG A 209 -17.66 -2.92 -4.86
N TRP A 210 -16.99 -2.00 -4.15
CA TRP A 210 -15.86 -1.25 -4.72
C TRP A 210 -14.68 -2.19 -4.99
N VAL A 211 -14.38 -3.07 -4.04
CA VAL A 211 -13.32 -4.09 -4.16
C VAL A 211 -13.60 -5.03 -5.33
N GLN A 212 -14.86 -5.49 -5.45
CA GLN A 212 -15.27 -6.38 -6.53
C GLN A 212 -15.17 -5.71 -7.92
N ALA A 213 -15.56 -4.43 -8.02
CA ALA A 213 -15.45 -3.67 -9.26
C ALA A 213 -13.99 -3.54 -9.70
N VAL A 214 -13.09 -3.12 -8.80
CA VAL A 214 -11.65 -3.02 -9.08
C VAL A 214 -11.06 -4.38 -9.47
N ARG A 215 -11.45 -5.47 -8.79
CA ARG A 215 -11.01 -6.82 -9.15
C ARG A 215 -11.45 -7.22 -10.56
N ALA A 216 -12.70 -6.94 -10.93
CA ALA A 216 -13.20 -7.25 -12.26
C ALA A 216 -12.43 -6.46 -13.34
N GLU A 217 -12.12 -5.19 -13.07
CA GLU A 217 -11.29 -4.37 -13.96
C GLU A 217 -9.85 -4.91 -14.07
N CYS A 218 -9.25 -5.37 -12.96
CA CYS A 218 -7.93 -6.01 -12.97
C CYS A 218 -7.90 -7.27 -13.84
N ILE A 219 -8.92 -8.14 -13.73
CA ILE A 219 -9.04 -9.35 -14.56
C ILE A 219 -9.12 -8.99 -16.04
N ARG A 220 -9.94 -7.99 -16.41
CA ARG A 220 -10.06 -7.53 -17.80
C ARG A 220 -8.74 -7.01 -18.34
N ALA A 221 -7.97 -6.28 -17.53
CA ALA A 221 -6.73 -5.64 -17.93
C ALA A 221 -5.48 -6.54 -17.84
N GLY A 222 -5.59 -7.71 -17.21
CA GLY A 222 -4.43 -8.57 -16.90
C GLY A 222 -3.51 -7.98 -15.83
N THR A 223 -4.02 -7.09 -14.97
CA THR A 223 -3.30 -6.48 -13.85
C THR A 223 -3.38 -7.40 -12.63
N ALA A 224 -2.26 -7.63 -11.94
CA ALA A 224 -2.28 -8.46 -10.73
C ALA A 224 -3.12 -7.78 -9.63
N PHE A 225 -4.04 -8.53 -9.04
CA PHE A 225 -4.91 -8.05 -7.96
C PHE A 225 -4.55 -8.64 -6.59
N PHE A 226 -4.36 -7.77 -5.61
CA PHE A 226 -4.13 -8.14 -4.21
C PHE A 226 -5.18 -7.50 -3.30
N PHE A 227 -6.03 -8.31 -2.68
CA PHE A 227 -6.90 -7.84 -1.60
C PHE A 227 -6.19 -8.03 -0.26
N LYS A 228 -5.80 -6.93 0.39
CA LYS A 228 -5.04 -7.00 1.62
C LYS A 228 -5.90 -7.34 2.82
N GLN A 229 -6.94 -6.55 3.08
CA GLN A 229 -7.86 -6.75 4.20
C GLN A 229 -9.03 -5.75 4.19
N TRP A 230 -10.04 -6.03 5.00
CA TRP A 230 -11.17 -5.13 5.28
C TRP A 230 -10.86 -3.97 6.24
N GLY A 231 -9.77 -4.05 7.00
CA GLY A 231 -9.43 -3.02 7.99
C GLY A 231 -10.23 -3.19 9.28
N THR A 232 -10.89 -2.16 9.81
CA THR A 232 -11.63 -2.29 11.08
C THR A 232 -13.06 -2.84 10.91
N TRP A 233 -13.62 -2.81 9.70
CA TRP A 233 -15.05 -3.07 9.45
C TRP A 233 -15.26 -4.30 8.57
N LEU A 234 -15.99 -5.28 9.06
CA LEU A 234 -16.38 -6.49 8.31
C LEU A 234 -17.75 -6.28 7.65
N PRO A 235 -17.88 -6.41 6.31
CA PRO A 235 -19.20 -6.37 5.66
C PRO A 235 -20.02 -7.62 5.95
N ASP A 236 -21.33 -7.47 5.91
CA ASP A 236 -22.25 -8.59 5.92
C ASP A 236 -22.01 -9.53 4.72
N GLY A 237 -21.96 -10.83 4.98
CA GLY A 237 -21.71 -11.85 3.95
C GLY A 237 -20.23 -12.19 3.68
N GLU A 238 -19.26 -11.48 4.28
CA GLU A 238 -17.83 -11.85 4.18
C GLU A 238 -17.28 -12.54 5.44
N GLY A 239 -18.08 -12.59 6.51
CA GLY A 239 -17.79 -13.36 7.73
C GLY A 239 -18.39 -14.77 7.68
N THR A 240 -17.87 -15.68 8.52
CA THR A 240 -18.54 -16.97 8.73
C THR A 240 -19.95 -16.74 9.31
N LEU A 241 -20.88 -17.66 9.01
CA LEU A 241 -22.26 -17.58 9.53
C LEU A 241 -22.27 -17.49 11.07
N GLU A 242 -21.41 -18.26 11.72
CA GLU A 242 -21.21 -18.26 13.16
C GLU A 242 -20.72 -16.92 13.68
N LEU A 243 -19.68 -16.33 13.06
CA LEU A 243 -19.17 -15.02 13.44
C LEU A 243 -20.27 -13.96 13.31
N LEU A 244 -20.97 -13.93 12.18
CA LEU A 244 -22.05 -12.97 11.95
C LEU A 244 -23.20 -13.12 12.95
N ALA A 245 -23.56 -14.35 13.34
CA ALA A 245 -24.55 -14.60 14.37
C ALA A 245 -24.09 -14.05 15.74
N VAL A 246 -22.84 -14.29 16.12
CA VAL A 246 -22.23 -13.77 17.36
C VAL A 246 -22.20 -12.24 17.36
N LEU A 247 -21.81 -11.62 16.24
CA LEU A 247 -21.76 -10.15 16.12
C LEU A 247 -23.14 -9.51 16.28
N LYS A 248 -24.19 -10.13 15.71
CA LYS A 248 -25.58 -9.70 15.86
C LYS A 248 -26.06 -9.84 17.30
N ALA A 249 -25.75 -10.95 17.96
CA ALA A 249 -26.12 -11.19 19.36
C ALA A 249 -25.42 -10.22 20.32
N ASN A 250 -24.13 -9.94 20.09
CA ASN A 250 -23.30 -9.10 20.97
C ASN A 250 -23.48 -7.59 20.77
N LYS A 251 -24.47 -7.15 19.97
CA LYS A 251 -24.77 -5.72 19.70
C LYS A 251 -23.53 -4.92 19.29
N VAL A 252 -22.65 -5.53 18.49
CA VAL A 252 -21.44 -4.85 17.98
C VAL A 252 -21.84 -3.61 17.18
N LYS A 253 -21.02 -2.56 17.23
CA LYS A 253 -21.27 -1.33 16.47
C LYS A 253 -21.44 -1.67 14.98
N ARG A 254 -22.57 -1.27 14.42
CA ARG A 254 -22.92 -1.44 13.01
C ARG A 254 -23.21 -0.10 12.35
N ILE A 255 -22.95 -0.03 11.06
CA ILE A 255 -23.32 1.11 10.21
C ILE A 255 -23.87 0.57 8.89
N GLU A 256 -24.78 1.30 8.28
CA GLU A 256 -25.27 1.03 6.93
C GLU A 256 -24.45 1.87 5.96
N LEU A 257 -23.76 1.20 5.04
CA LEU A 257 -23.25 1.83 3.85
C LEU A 257 -24.36 1.83 2.82
N HIS A 258 -25.03 2.96 2.69
CA HIS A 258 -26.09 3.09 1.69
C HIS A 258 -25.53 2.88 0.29
N ALA A 259 -26.40 2.33 -0.56
CA ALA A 259 -26.25 2.34 -1.99
C ALA A 259 -25.62 3.66 -2.46
N ASP A 260 -24.41 3.59 -3.03
CA ASP A 260 -23.79 4.76 -3.62
C ASP A 260 -24.72 5.29 -4.73
N PRO A 261 -25.25 6.52 -4.63
CA PRO A 261 -26.08 7.12 -5.66
C PRO A 261 -25.23 7.56 -6.86
N ASN A 262 -24.19 6.80 -7.21
CA ASN A 262 -23.27 7.13 -8.28
C ASN A 262 -24.04 7.19 -9.61
N PRO A 263 -24.26 8.39 -10.18
CA PRO A 263 -25.14 8.55 -11.34
C PRO A 263 -24.52 8.00 -12.64
N PHE A 264 -23.28 7.51 -12.57
CA PHE A 264 -22.50 7.07 -13.73
C PHE A 264 -22.30 5.54 -13.77
N VAL A 265 -22.82 4.75 -12.80
CA VAL A 265 -22.93 3.27 -12.93
C VAL A 265 -24.41 2.95 -13.18
N PRO A 266 -24.77 2.08 -14.13
CA PRO A 266 -26.14 1.56 -14.22
C PRO A 266 -26.53 0.69 -13.00
N VAL A 267 -25.58 0.36 -12.11
CA VAL A 267 -25.78 -0.49 -10.94
C VAL A 267 -25.73 0.37 -9.69
N ARG A 268 -26.90 0.61 -9.08
CA ARG A 268 -26.95 1.05 -7.68
C ARG A 268 -26.32 -0.06 -6.84
N PHE A 269 -25.27 0.25 -6.08
CA PHE A 269 -24.77 -0.72 -5.11
C PHE A 269 -25.88 -1.01 -4.10
N ASP A 270 -25.97 -2.24 -3.61
CA ASP A 270 -26.89 -2.52 -2.52
C ASP A 270 -26.40 -1.87 -1.24
N THR A 271 -27.34 -1.49 -0.37
CA THR A 271 -26.99 -1.08 0.99
C THR A 271 -26.33 -2.25 1.70
N ARG A 272 -25.20 -2.00 2.36
CA ARG A 272 -24.42 -3.02 3.07
C ARG A 272 -24.27 -2.68 4.54
N THR A 273 -24.58 -3.65 5.40
CA THR A 273 -24.31 -3.53 6.83
C THR A 273 -22.84 -3.83 7.10
N MET A 274 -22.15 -2.93 7.78
CA MET A 274 -20.77 -3.12 8.22
C MET A 274 -20.70 -3.30 9.74
N PHE A 275 -19.99 -4.31 10.21
CA PHE A 275 -19.76 -4.61 11.62
C PHE A 275 -18.36 -4.19 12.06
N ARG A 276 -18.23 -3.48 13.18
CA ARG A 276 -16.94 -3.05 13.70
C ARG A 276 -16.25 -4.18 14.48
N THR A 277 -15.42 -4.98 13.80
CA THR A 277 -14.77 -6.16 14.37
C THR A 277 -13.27 -5.98 14.65
N GLY A 278 -12.69 -4.86 14.20
CA GLY A 278 -11.24 -4.61 14.31
C GLY A 278 -10.44 -5.35 13.23
N LYS A 279 -9.14 -5.03 13.12
CA LYS A 279 -8.24 -5.56 12.07
C LYS A 279 -8.27 -7.09 11.98
N THR A 280 -8.03 -7.75 13.12
CA THR A 280 -7.96 -9.21 13.19
C THR A 280 -9.32 -9.85 12.93
N GLY A 281 -10.41 -9.23 13.42
CA GLY A 281 -11.75 -9.79 13.31
C GLY A 281 -12.39 -9.59 11.92
N SER A 282 -11.89 -8.65 11.11
CA SER A 282 -12.42 -8.41 9.76
C SER A 282 -11.70 -9.26 8.70
N GLY A 283 -10.40 -9.51 8.87
CA GLY A 283 -9.64 -10.42 8.01
C GLY A 283 -9.45 -9.94 6.57
N ALA A 284 -9.08 -10.89 5.71
CA ALA A 284 -8.57 -10.66 4.35
C ALA A 284 -9.20 -11.60 3.30
N LEU A 285 -10.40 -12.11 3.58
CA LEU A 285 -11.16 -12.92 2.65
C LEU A 285 -12.13 -12.02 1.88
N LEU A 286 -12.21 -12.23 0.57
CA LEU A 286 -13.23 -11.66 -0.31
C LEU A 286 -13.92 -12.81 -1.01
N HIS A 287 -15.21 -12.99 -0.70
CA HIS A 287 -16.00 -14.18 -1.00
C HIS A 287 -15.39 -15.48 -0.49
N GLY A 288 -14.90 -15.45 0.75
CA GLY A 288 -14.33 -16.63 1.42
C GLY A 288 -12.97 -17.08 0.90
N VAL A 289 -12.36 -16.35 -0.04
CA VAL A 289 -11.06 -16.70 -0.62
C VAL A 289 -10.06 -15.55 -0.52
N HIS A 290 -8.77 -15.88 -0.47
CA HIS A 290 -7.69 -14.90 -0.55
C HIS A 290 -7.38 -14.54 -2.00
N HIS A 291 -7.16 -13.25 -2.27
CA HIS A 291 -6.70 -12.74 -3.56
C HIS A 291 -5.32 -12.13 -3.35
N ARG A 292 -4.27 -12.84 -3.78
CA ARG A 292 -2.87 -12.50 -3.48
C ARG A 292 -1.98 -12.64 -4.71
N GLU A 293 -2.39 -12.00 -5.80
CA GLU A 293 -1.59 -11.98 -7.03
C GLU A 293 -0.45 -10.96 -6.93
N PHE A 294 0.63 -11.23 -7.65
CA PHE A 294 1.81 -10.38 -7.72
C PHE A 294 2.24 -10.20 -9.19
N PRO A 295 2.81 -9.04 -9.56
CA PRO A 295 3.54 -8.85 -10.80
C PRO A 295 4.61 -9.92 -11.02
N LYS A 296 4.87 -10.25 -12.28
CA LYS A 296 5.87 -11.26 -12.65
C LYS A 296 7.26 -10.87 -12.17
N GLU A 297 7.57 -9.58 -12.24
CA GLU A 297 8.83 -8.98 -11.79
C GLU A 297 9.06 -9.16 -10.29
N LEU A 298 7.99 -9.35 -9.50
CA LEU A 298 8.09 -9.64 -8.06
C LEU A 298 8.18 -11.13 -7.73
N CYS A 299 8.10 -12.00 -8.73
CA CYS A 299 8.17 -13.46 -8.60
C CYS A 299 9.44 -14.05 -9.24
N ALA A 300 9.90 -13.46 -10.34
CA ALA A 300 11.17 -13.77 -10.98
C ALA A 300 12.35 -13.17 -10.20
#